data_AF-A0A3E0N534-F1
#
_entry.id   AF-A0A3E0N534-F1
#
_cell.length_a   1.000
_cell.length_b   1.000
_cell.length_c   1.000
_cell.angle_alpha   90.00
_cell.angle_beta   90.00
_cell.angle_gamma   90.00
#
_symmetry.space_group_name_H-M   'P 1'
#
loop_
_entity.id
_entity.type
_entity.pdbx_description
1 polymer ?
#
loop_
_entity_poly.entity_id
_entity_poly.type
_entity_poly.pdbx_seq_one_letter_code
_entity_poly.pdbx_strand_id
1 'polypeptide(L)'
;QIEVAYDIDDEELIEKLRSYEDAVRQAMAKRTEVGSVRWTTRQDDQGRLFLRLVEYSEPDNCLAEITPLDLNATPVEFEEMLSLNQRPCS
;
A
#
# COMPACT_ATOMS: atom_id res chain seq x y z
N GLN A 1 10.96 13.27 -2.21
CA GLN A 1 11.06 11.86 -1.79
C GLN A 1 9.72 11.54 -1.13
N ILE A 2 9.06 10.44 -1.52
CA ILE A 2 7.73 10.10 -0.98
C ILE A 2 7.91 9.44 0.38
N GLU A 3 7.24 9.99 1.39
CA GLU A 3 7.22 9.42 2.74
C GLU A 3 6.23 8.25 2.79
N VAL A 4 6.60 7.15 3.47
CA VAL A 4 5.77 5.97 3.67
C VAL A 4 5.62 5.76 5.17
N ALA A 5 4.39 5.88 5.66
CA ALA A 5 4.05 5.66 7.07
C ALA A 5 3.21 4.39 7.25
N TYR A 6 3.07 3.96 8.50
CA TYR A 6 2.37 2.72 8.89
C TYR A 6 1.40 2.99 10.03
N ASP A 7 0.13 2.73 9.79
CA ASP A 7 -0.99 2.81 10.74
C ASP A 7 -1.60 1.41 10.86
N ILE A 8 -0.76 0.47 11.31
CA ILE A 8 -1.02 -0.97 11.38
C ILE A 8 -0.49 -1.48 12.73
N ASP A 9 -1.30 -2.24 13.47
CA ASP A 9 -0.94 -2.76 14.81
C ASP A 9 -0.27 -4.16 14.77
N ASP A 10 0.27 -4.55 13.61
CA ASP A 10 0.91 -5.85 13.35
C ASP A 10 2.34 -5.63 12.84
N GLU A 11 3.32 -5.95 13.69
CA GLU A 11 4.74 -5.72 13.42
C GLU A 11 5.27 -6.60 12.27
N GLU A 12 4.79 -7.84 12.14
CA GLU A 12 5.22 -8.75 11.07
C GLU A 12 4.76 -8.22 9.69
N LEU A 13 3.54 -7.69 9.62
CA LEU A 13 3.03 -7.04 8.42
C LEU A 13 3.80 -5.76 8.10
N ILE A 14 4.14 -4.95 9.11
CA ILE A 14 4.97 -3.75 8.92
C ILE A 14 6.34 -4.12 8.37
N GLU A 15 7.02 -5.11 8.94
CA GLU A 15 8.35 -5.54 8.48
C GLU A 15 8.31 -6.03 7.02
N LYS A 16 7.28 -6.81 6.66
CA LYS A 16 7.08 -7.22 5.26
C LYS A 16 6.87 -6.03 4.35
N LEU A 17 5.98 -5.11 4.70
CA LEU A 17 5.73 -3.90 3.90
C LEU A 17 6.95 -2.99 3.79
N ARG A 18 7.80 -2.92 4.83
CA ARG A 18 9.07 -2.16 4.80
C ARG A 18 10.01 -2.65 3.71
N SER A 19 10.04 -3.95 3.44
CA SER A 19 10.85 -4.51 2.35
C SER A 19 10.42 -4.01 0.95
N TYR A 20 9.21 -3.46 0.82
CA TYR A 20 8.66 -2.93 -0.42
C TYR A 20 8.61 -1.39 -0.49
N GLU A 21 9.16 -0.65 0.50
CA GLU A 21 9.05 0.82 0.50
C GLU A 21 9.60 1.47 -0.79
N ASP A 22 10.69 0.94 -1.34
CA ASP A 22 11.26 1.48 -2.58
C ASP A 22 10.34 1.22 -3.79
N ALA A 23 9.71 0.05 -3.84
CA ALA A 23 8.69 -0.26 -4.86
C ALA A 23 7.47 0.67 -4.71
N VAL A 24 7.01 0.92 -3.48
CA VAL A 24 5.94 1.89 -3.19
C VAL A 24 6.32 3.29 -3.66
N ARG A 25 7.53 3.76 -3.33
CA ARG A 25 8.03 5.08 -3.75
C ARG A 25 8.09 5.21 -5.26
N GLN A 26 8.58 4.18 -5.96
CA GLN A 26 8.65 4.17 -7.43
C GLN A 26 7.25 4.18 -8.05
N ALA A 27 6.33 3.37 -7.55
CA ALA A 27 4.95 3.33 -8.00
C ALA A 27 4.24 4.68 -7.79
N MET A 28 4.42 5.30 -6.61
CA MET A 28 3.78 6.57 -6.28
C MET A 28 4.45 7.76 -7.00
N ALA A 29 5.75 7.72 -7.30
CA ALA A 29 6.42 8.76 -8.08
C ALA A 29 5.87 8.88 -9.52
N LYS A 30 5.27 7.80 -10.05
CA LYS A 30 4.54 7.83 -11.32
C LYS A 30 3.19 8.54 -11.23
N ARG A 31 2.69 8.79 -10.01
CA ARG A 31 1.46 9.52 -9.71
C ARG A 31 1.85 10.94 -9.24
N THR A 32 1.80 11.91 -10.15
CA THR A 32 2.37 13.27 -9.99
C THR A 32 1.91 14.09 -8.78
N GLU A 33 0.87 13.65 -8.05
CA GLU A 33 0.23 14.41 -6.97
C GLU A 33 0.48 13.83 -5.57
N VAL A 34 1.17 12.68 -5.46
CA VAL A 34 1.34 11.99 -4.18
C VAL A 34 2.65 12.40 -3.47
N GLY A 35 2.54 13.18 -2.40
CA GLY A 35 3.69 13.61 -1.58
C GLY A 35 4.05 12.65 -0.44
N SER A 36 3.05 11.99 0.14
CA SER A 36 3.18 11.12 1.31
C SER A 36 2.04 10.12 1.38
N VAL A 37 2.35 8.89 1.73
CA VAL A 37 1.39 7.79 1.82
C VAL A 37 1.49 7.08 3.16
N ARG A 38 0.42 6.39 3.54
CA ARG A 38 0.41 5.52 4.71
C ARG A 38 -0.31 4.21 4.41
N TRP A 39 0.22 3.14 4.98
CA TRP A 39 -0.44 1.84 5.01
C TRP A 39 -1.41 1.77 6.18
N THR A 40 -2.65 1.38 5.92
CA THR A 40 -3.67 1.09 6.94
C THR A 40 -4.21 -0.33 6.75
N THR A 41 -4.95 -0.86 7.73
CA THR A 41 -5.69 -2.12 7.58
C THR A 41 -7.19 -1.87 7.37
N ARG A 42 -7.86 -2.80 6.69
CA ARG A 42 -9.33 -2.91 6.64
C ARG A 42 -9.71 -4.38 6.69
N GLN A 43 -10.78 -4.71 7.41
CA GLN A 43 -11.42 -6.01 7.30
C GLN A 43 -12.79 -5.84 6.65
N ASP A 44 -13.16 -6.77 5.78
CA ASP A 44 -14.52 -6.83 5.23
C ASP A 44 -15.47 -7.63 6.14
N ASP A 45 -16.73 -7.73 5.74
CA ASP A 45 -17.77 -8.47 6.47
C ASP A 45 -17.50 -9.98 6.58
N GLN A 46 -16.55 -10.51 5.80
CA GLN A 46 -16.11 -11.91 5.82
C GLN A 46 -14.86 -12.12 6.68
N GLY A 47 -14.35 -11.06 7.33
CA GLY A 47 -13.14 -11.10 8.14
C GLY A 47 -11.85 -11.17 7.32
N ARG A 48 -11.91 -10.89 6.01
CA ARG A 48 -10.71 -10.87 5.16
C ARG A 48 -9.95 -9.57 5.39
N LEU A 49 -8.66 -9.70 5.68
CA LEU A 49 -7.77 -8.57 5.90
C LEU A 49 -7.26 -8.00 4.57
N PHE A 50 -7.35 -6.67 4.46
CA PHE A 50 -6.81 -5.87 3.39
C PHE A 50 -5.83 -4.85 3.95
N LEU A 51 -4.76 -4.61 3.20
CA LEU A 51 -3.78 -3.55 3.43
C LEU A 51 -4.06 -2.45 2.42
N ARG A 52 -4.37 -1.25 2.89
CA ARG A 52 -4.73 -0.12 2.06
C ARG A 52 -3.59 0.88 2.07
N LEU A 53 -3.15 1.30 0.89
CA LEU A 53 -2.25 2.42 0.72
C LEU A 53 -3.10 3.66 0.47
N VAL A 54 -3.10 4.59 1.41
CA VAL A 54 -3.87 5.83 1.32
C VAL A 54 -2.94 7.03 1.31
N GLU A 55 -3.40 8.14 0.76
CA GLU A 55 -2.68 9.40 0.89
C GLU A 55 -2.70 9.88 2.35
N TYR A 56 -1.57 10.41 2.84
CA TYR A 56 -1.49 10.85 4.23
C TYR A 56 -2.41 12.05 4.52
N SER A 57 -2.49 13.00 3.59
CA SER A 57 -3.34 14.21 3.66
C SER A 57 -4.83 13.92 3.51
N GLU A 58 -5.18 12.89 2.74
CA GLU A 58 -6.54 12.55 2.35
C GLU A 58 -6.80 11.07 2.64
N PRO A 59 -7.22 10.71 3.86
CA PRO A 59 -7.36 9.31 4.28
C PRO A 59 -8.43 8.54 3.51
N ASP A 60 -9.39 9.26 2.92
CA ASP A 60 -10.42 8.69 2.04
C ASP A 60 -9.89 8.45 0.62
N ASN A 61 -8.78 9.11 0.24
CA ASN A 61 -8.10 8.90 -1.04
C ASN A 61 -7.22 7.65 -0.97
N CYS A 62 -7.85 6.51 -1.20
CA CYS A 62 -7.16 5.24 -1.27
C CYS A 62 -6.54 5.02 -2.66
N LEU A 63 -5.23 4.79 -2.66
CA LEU A 63 -4.40 4.69 -3.86
C LEU A 63 -4.28 3.25 -4.36
N ALA A 64 -4.28 2.29 -3.43
CA ALA A 64 -4.26 0.85 -3.72
C ALA A 64 -4.77 0.02 -2.52
N GLU A 65 -5.31 -1.16 -2.80
CA GLU A 65 -5.70 -2.14 -1.79
C GLU A 65 -5.19 -3.54 -2.13
N ILE A 66 -4.39 -4.13 -1.24
CA ILE A 66 -3.81 -5.47 -1.41
C ILE A 66 -4.22 -6.38 -0.25
N THR A 67 -3.94 -7.67 -0.40
CA THR A 67 -4.08 -8.67 0.67
C THR A 67 -2.71 -9.03 1.23
N PRO A 68 -2.62 -9.63 2.44
CA PRO A 68 -1.35 -10.16 2.95
C PRO A 68 -0.68 -11.19 2.04
N LEU A 69 -1.43 -11.87 1.17
CA LEU A 69 -0.87 -12.83 0.20
C LEU A 69 -0.03 -12.15 -0.88
N ASP A 70 -0.36 -10.89 -1.22
CA ASP A 70 0.37 -10.10 -2.20
C ASP A 70 1.79 -9.72 -1.73
N LEU A 71 2.06 -9.82 -0.42
CA LEU A 71 3.40 -9.64 0.18
C LEU A 71 4.36 -10.81 -0.07
N ASN A 72 3.97 -11.78 -0.92
CA ASN A 72 4.85 -12.82 -1.42
C ASN A 72 5.38 -12.52 -2.83
N ALA A 73 4.94 -11.42 -3.45
CA ALA A 73 5.40 -10.99 -4.77
C ALA A 73 6.87 -10.52 -4.72
N THR A 74 7.56 -10.56 -5.85
CA THR A 74 8.85 -9.87 -5.97
C THR A 74 8.66 -8.35 -5.91
N PRO A 75 9.71 -7.56 -5.55
CA PRO A 75 9.58 -6.10 -5.50
C PRO A 75 9.11 -5.45 -6.81
N VAL A 76 9.50 -6.02 -7.97
CA VAL A 76 9.08 -5.54 -9.29
C VAL A 76 7.60 -5.81 -9.51
N GLU A 77 7.13 -7.04 -9.28
CA GLU A 77 5.71 -7.38 -9.38
C GLU A 77 4.88 -6.50 -8.42
N PHE A 78 5.39 -6.25 -7.21
CA PHE A 78 4.74 -5.40 -6.23
C PHE A 78 4.56 -3.95 -6.72
N GLU A 79 5.62 -3.37 -7.28
CA GLU A 79 5.59 -2.05 -7.89
C GLU A 79 4.57 -1.96 -9.04
N GLU A 80 4.53 -2.97 -9.90
CA GLU A 80 3.61 -3.05 -11.03
C GLU A 80 2.15 -3.13 -10.57
N MET A 81 1.84 -3.98 -9.57
CA MET A 81 0.49 -4.07 -8.99
C MET A 81 -0.03 -2.72 -8.49
N LEU A 82 0.83 -1.97 -7.80
CA LEU A 82 0.49 -0.63 -7.30
C LEU A 82 0.39 0.41 -8.42
N SER A 83 1.21 0.31 -9.45
CA SER A 83 1.25 1.31 -10.53
C SER A 83 0.07 1.22 -11.50
N LEU A 84 -0.46 0.02 -11.74
CA LEU A 84 -1.38 -0.25 -12.85
C LEU A 84 -2.88 -0.10 -12.53
N ASN A 85 -3.25 0.49 -11.39
CA ASN A 85 -4.65 0.54 -10.89
C ASN A 85 -5.36 -0.83 -10.89
N GLN A 86 -4.61 -1.94 -10.87
CA GLN A 86 -5.16 -3.30 -10.88
C GLN A 86 -5.82 -3.67 -9.54
N ARG A 87 -5.52 -2.88 -8.51
CA ARG A 87 -6.01 -3.03 -7.14
C ARG A 87 -6.77 -1.77 -6.73
N PRO A 88 -7.88 -1.43 -7.41
CA PRO A 88 -8.66 -0.25 -7.07
C PRO A 88 -9.21 -0.40 -5.66
N CYS A 89 -9.22 0.70 -4.91
CA CYS A 89 -9.84 0.70 -3.60
C CYS A 89 -11.35 0.56 -3.75
N SER A 90 -11.91 -0.41 -3.04
CA SER A 90 -13.34 -0.75 -3.06
C SER A 90 -14.11 -0.06 -1.96
#